data_AF-A0A7S4UV09-F1
#
_entry.id   AF-A0A7S4UV09-F1
#
_cell.length_a   1.000
_cell.length_b   1.000
_cell.length_c   1.000
_cell.angle_alpha   90.00
_cell.angle_beta   90.00
_cell.angle_gamma   90.00
#
_symmetry.space_group_name_H-M   'P 1'
#
loop_
_entity.id
_entity.type
_entity.pdbx_description
1 polymer ?
#
loop_
_entity_poly.entity_id
_entity_poly.type
_entity_poly.pdbx_seq_one_letter_code
_entity_poly.pdbx_strand_id
1 'polypeptide(L)'
;DPGDMAIAWDVAEAITSAGASVVAIVSHDTDFAWLHEQVRSRNLTSIAVLQESRLGSLSRRFLRSVASATLTYKMRSRKAAVNASRLLLDLRDPSRRLGVEALDADLVFGEERVKQLFWTLSRLGYLSSEVPPPSPDAPLPGLPASFNAFLLFAAVARFYFVHDLGPLPIDPLTCTFEQASRRLSSKALHAWRRYPGGLVVVWPWRWASNRIRRLYGKSTSASHAVSAGGPFIVRDSAELVPQILARLDYLGERDALHPEAVDLFFELNEKPLAALGVARRRSAAADARALRELFA
;
A
#
# COMPACT_ATOMS: atom_id res chain seq x y z
N ASP A 1 28.77 -5.53 -0.08
CA ASP A 1 28.47 -6.33 1.13
C ASP A 1 29.50 -7.47 1.26
N PRO A 2 29.91 -7.93 2.46
CA PRO A 2 30.72 -9.16 2.59
C PRO A 2 30.12 -10.38 1.88
N GLY A 3 28.79 -10.50 1.83
CA GLY A 3 28.10 -11.53 1.05
C GLY A 3 28.33 -11.40 -0.46
N ASP A 4 28.32 -10.18 -0.99
CA ASP A 4 28.56 -9.95 -2.43
C ASP A 4 29.99 -10.33 -2.82
N MET A 5 30.95 -10.03 -1.95
CA MET A 5 32.34 -10.40 -2.16
C MET A 5 32.53 -11.92 -2.20
N ALA A 6 31.86 -12.66 -1.30
CA ALA A 6 31.89 -14.12 -1.31
C ALA A 6 31.31 -14.68 -2.62
N ILE A 7 30.16 -14.19 -3.07
CA ILE A 7 29.55 -14.60 -4.35
C ILE A 7 30.49 -14.30 -5.52
N ALA A 8 31.10 -13.11 -5.55
CA ALA A 8 32.04 -12.74 -6.61
C ALA A 8 33.29 -13.63 -6.61
N TRP A 9 33.77 -14.01 -5.44
CA TRP A 9 34.91 -14.92 -5.29
C TRP A 9 34.57 -16.33 -5.77
N ASP A 10 33.42 -16.88 -5.36
CA ASP A 10 32.96 -18.21 -5.80
C ASP A 10 32.77 -18.27 -7.32
N VAL A 11 32.23 -17.19 -7.92
CA VAL A 11 32.13 -17.09 -9.38
C VAL A 11 33.51 -17.04 -10.03
N ALA A 12 34.45 -16.27 -9.47
CA ALA A 12 35.82 -16.23 -10.00
C ALA A 12 36.49 -17.61 -9.95
N GLU A 13 36.34 -18.34 -8.84
CA GLU A 13 36.87 -19.69 -8.66
C GLU A 13 36.21 -20.71 -9.60
N ALA A 14 34.88 -20.66 -9.75
CA ALA A 14 34.16 -21.53 -10.68
C ALA A 14 34.62 -21.35 -12.12
N ILE A 15 34.96 -20.12 -12.52
CA ILE A 15 35.49 -19.82 -13.85
C ILE A 15 36.90 -20.39 -14.03
N THR A 16 37.76 -20.30 -13.01
CA THR A 16 39.18 -20.72 -13.13
C THR A 16 39.37 -22.21 -12.94
N SER A 17 38.63 -22.83 -12.03
CA SER A 17 38.96 -24.15 -11.48
C SER A 17 38.05 -25.26 -12.00
N ALA A 18 36.81 -24.93 -12.39
CA ALA A 18 35.80 -25.94 -12.72
C ALA A 18 35.52 -26.09 -14.22
N GLY A 19 36.19 -25.32 -15.09
CA GLY A 19 35.92 -25.35 -16.54
C GLY A 19 34.47 -25.02 -16.89
N ALA A 20 33.80 -24.20 -16.06
CA ALA A 20 32.40 -23.88 -16.23
C ALA A 20 32.16 -23.17 -17.57
N SER A 21 31.21 -23.67 -18.36
CA SER A 21 30.74 -23.04 -19.61
C SER A 21 29.55 -22.09 -19.39
N VAL A 22 28.87 -22.23 -18.25
CA VAL A 22 27.69 -21.45 -17.86
C VAL A 22 27.80 -21.05 -16.38
N VAL A 23 27.51 -19.79 -16.07
CA VAL A 23 27.41 -19.27 -14.70
C VAL A 23 26.02 -18.67 -14.50
N ALA A 24 25.25 -19.25 -13.58
CA ALA A 24 23.95 -18.72 -13.17
C ALA A 24 24.06 -17.97 -11.85
N ILE A 25 23.74 -16.68 -11.84
CA ILE A 25 23.79 -15.83 -10.65
C ILE A 25 22.35 -15.57 -10.19
N VAL A 26 22.02 -16.02 -8.98
CA VAL A 26 20.69 -15.86 -8.37
C VAL A 26 20.72 -14.66 -7.41
N SER A 27 20.50 -13.45 -7.92
CA SER A 27 20.50 -12.23 -7.11
C SER A 27 19.64 -11.13 -7.69
N HIS A 28 19.14 -10.25 -6.82
CA HIS A 28 18.44 -9.02 -7.20
C HIS A 28 19.31 -7.78 -7.05
N ASP A 29 20.53 -7.94 -6.54
CA ASP A 29 21.43 -6.82 -6.37
C ASP A 29 21.95 -6.35 -7.73
N THR A 30 21.75 -5.07 -8.02
CA THR A 30 22.17 -4.47 -9.29
C THR A 30 23.68 -4.38 -9.43
N ASP A 31 24.43 -4.49 -8.33
CA ASP A 31 25.89 -4.41 -8.34
C ASP A 31 26.53 -5.65 -9.02
N PHE A 32 25.79 -6.76 -9.12
CA PHE A 32 26.23 -7.93 -9.89
C PHE A 32 26.19 -7.73 -11.41
N ALA A 33 25.73 -6.59 -11.93
CA ALA A 33 25.84 -6.25 -13.35
C ALA A 33 27.28 -6.41 -13.87
N TRP A 34 28.25 -5.90 -13.10
CA TRP A 34 29.67 -6.03 -13.44
C TRP A 34 30.12 -7.49 -13.45
N LEU A 35 29.64 -8.32 -12.51
CA LEU A 35 29.99 -9.74 -12.47
C LEU A 35 29.45 -10.50 -13.69
N HIS A 36 28.24 -10.21 -14.14
CA HIS A 36 27.69 -10.72 -15.41
C HIS A 36 28.52 -10.29 -16.64
N GLU A 37 29.08 -9.08 -16.63
CA GLU A 37 30.00 -8.61 -17.68
C GLU A 37 31.34 -9.36 -17.63
N GLN A 38 31.90 -9.61 -16.45
CA GLN A 38 33.15 -10.37 -16.29
C GLN A 38 33.03 -11.84 -16.70
N VAL A 39 31.89 -12.48 -16.43
CA VAL A 39 31.63 -13.84 -16.92
C VAL A 39 31.64 -13.86 -18.45
N ARG A 40 30.94 -12.91 -19.09
CA ARG A 40 30.83 -12.84 -20.54
C ARG A 40 32.13 -12.45 -21.23
N SER A 41 32.95 -11.58 -20.62
CA SER A 41 34.26 -11.18 -21.19
C SER A 41 35.23 -12.36 -21.32
N ARG A 42 34.97 -13.45 -20.59
CA ARG A 42 35.70 -14.72 -20.67
C ARG A 42 35.04 -15.74 -21.61
N ASN A 43 34.14 -15.30 -22.49
CA ASN A 43 33.37 -16.14 -23.42
C ASN A 43 32.50 -17.22 -22.75
N LEU A 44 32.05 -16.98 -21.52
CA LEU A 44 31.12 -17.87 -20.81
C LEU A 44 29.69 -17.38 -20.91
N THR A 45 28.73 -18.31 -20.85
CA THR A 45 27.31 -17.95 -20.79
C THR A 45 26.97 -17.48 -19.37
N SER A 46 26.52 -16.24 -19.23
CA SER A 46 26.07 -15.72 -17.94
C SER A 46 24.56 -15.65 -17.90
N ILE A 47 23.92 -16.30 -16.91
CA ILE A 47 22.47 -16.33 -16.74
C ILE A 47 22.10 -15.59 -15.44
N ALA A 48 21.27 -14.55 -15.54
CA ALA A 48 20.66 -13.95 -14.35
C ALA A 48 19.40 -14.73 -13.97
N VAL A 49 19.33 -15.22 -12.73
CA VAL A 49 18.15 -15.92 -12.21
C VAL A 49 17.40 -15.00 -11.27
N LEU A 50 16.27 -14.47 -11.73
CA LEU A 50 15.53 -13.41 -11.05
C LEU A 50 14.15 -13.90 -10.59
N GLN A 51 13.78 -13.61 -9.34
CA GLN A 51 12.39 -13.69 -8.92
C GLN A 51 11.53 -12.69 -9.69
N GLU A 52 10.46 -13.17 -10.31
CA GLU A 52 9.60 -12.38 -11.20
C GLU A 52 8.99 -11.14 -10.50
N SER A 53 8.60 -11.28 -9.24
CA SER A 53 8.00 -10.20 -8.43
C SER A 53 8.96 -9.04 -8.11
N ARG A 54 10.26 -9.18 -8.43
CA ARG A 54 11.28 -8.16 -8.17
C ARG A 54 11.77 -7.47 -9.45
N LEU A 55 11.31 -7.89 -10.63
CA LEU A 55 11.77 -7.34 -11.90
C LEU A 55 11.50 -5.83 -12.01
N GLY A 56 10.36 -5.36 -11.49
CA GLY A 56 9.98 -3.94 -11.54
C GLY A 56 10.85 -3.01 -10.69
N SER A 57 11.60 -3.54 -9.73
CA SER A 57 12.51 -2.73 -8.88
C SER A 57 13.95 -2.67 -9.39
N LEU A 58 14.28 -3.38 -10.47
CA LEU A 58 15.65 -3.45 -10.98
C LEU A 58 15.96 -2.25 -11.89
N SER A 59 17.20 -1.77 -11.83
CA SER A 59 17.63 -0.67 -12.68
C SER A 59 17.63 -1.08 -14.15
N ARG A 60 17.28 -0.14 -15.06
CA ARG A 60 17.34 -0.37 -16.51
C ARG A 60 18.74 -0.79 -16.98
N ARG A 61 19.79 -0.29 -16.31
CA ARG A 61 21.19 -0.65 -16.59
C ARG A 61 21.44 -2.13 -16.31
N PHE A 62 21.02 -2.62 -15.14
CA PHE A 62 21.14 -4.03 -14.77
C PHE A 62 20.35 -4.92 -15.75
N LEU A 63 19.10 -4.56 -16.04
CA LEU A 63 18.28 -5.32 -16.98
C LEU A 63 18.93 -5.40 -18.37
N ARG A 64 19.57 -4.33 -18.86
CA ARG A 64 20.34 -4.36 -20.12
C ARG A 64 21.58 -5.25 -20.03
N SER A 65 22.30 -5.24 -18.91
CA SER A 65 23.49 -6.10 -18.76
C SER A 65 23.14 -7.58 -18.73
N VAL A 66 21.93 -7.96 -18.31
CA VAL A 66 21.49 -9.36 -18.20
C VAL A 66 20.45 -9.79 -19.25
N ALA A 67 20.03 -8.88 -20.15
CA ALA A 67 18.94 -9.09 -21.09
C ALA A 67 19.11 -10.31 -22.01
N SER A 68 20.34 -10.66 -22.37
CA SER A 68 20.62 -11.75 -23.31
C SER A 68 20.37 -13.14 -22.71
N ALA A 69 20.30 -13.27 -21.38
CA ALA A 69 20.15 -14.55 -20.71
C ALA A 69 19.60 -14.34 -19.29
N THR A 70 18.28 -14.19 -19.19
CA THR A 70 17.57 -14.11 -17.90
C THR A 70 16.63 -15.30 -17.75
N LEU A 71 16.73 -16.02 -16.64
CA LEU A 71 15.73 -16.98 -16.19
C LEU A 71 14.91 -16.36 -15.07
N THR A 72 13.59 -16.43 -15.18
CA THR A 72 12.70 -15.96 -14.12
C THR A 72 12.08 -17.13 -13.39
N TYR A 73 11.89 -16.99 -12.08
CA TYR A 73 11.20 -17.99 -11.29
C TYR A 73 10.11 -17.37 -10.41
N LYS A 74 9.00 -18.11 -10.29
CA LYS A 74 7.93 -17.83 -9.33
C LYS A 74 8.24 -18.57 -8.03
N MET A 75 8.43 -17.83 -6.93
CA MET A 75 8.72 -18.43 -5.62
C MET A 75 7.46 -19.18 -5.10
N ARG A 76 7.45 -20.52 -5.20
CA ARG A 76 6.40 -21.38 -4.60
C ARG A 76 6.63 -21.55 -3.11
N SER A 77 6.46 -20.51 -2.30
CA SER A 77 6.44 -20.69 -0.84
C SER A 77 5.00 -20.89 -0.35
N ARG A 78 4.77 -21.65 0.74
CA ARG A 78 3.48 -21.62 1.46
C ARG A 78 3.13 -20.21 1.98
N LYS A 79 4.13 -19.32 2.14
CA LYS A 79 3.96 -17.87 2.37
C LYS A 79 3.39 -17.15 1.13
N ALA A 80 3.61 -17.65 -0.08
CA ALA A 80 3.07 -17.09 -1.31
C ALA A 80 1.56 -17.30 -1.42
N ALA A 81 0.97 -18.31 -0.77
CA ALA A 81 -0.48 -18.49 -0.74
C ALA A 81 -1.20 -17.37 0.06
N VAL A 82 -0.56 -16.86 1.12
CA VAL A 82 -1.04 -15.69 1.88
C VAL A 82 -0.79 -14.40 1.08
N ASN A 83 0.32 -14.29 0.36
CA ASN A 83 0.58 -13.14 -0.53
C ASN A 83 -0.24 -13.17 -1.84
N ALA A 84 -0.82 -14.34 -2.18
CA ALA A 84 -1.79 -14.51 -3.24
C ALA A 84 -3.21 -14.46 -2.66
N SER A 85 -3.42 -13.67 -1.60
CA SER A 85 -4.74 -13.37 -1.09
C SER A 85 -4.90 -11.86 -0.97
N ARG A 86 -6.10 -11.35 -1.26
CA ARG A 86 -6.48 -9.97 -1.00
C ARG A 86 -7.39 -9.90 0.23
N LEU A 87 -7.17 -8.90 1.06
CA LEU A 87 -8.08 -8.56 2.13
C LEU A 87 -9.22 -7.72 1.59
N LEU A 88 -10.45 -8.16 1.81
CA LEU A 88 -11.65 -7.43 1.42
C LEU A 88 -12.29 -6.76 2.63
N LEU A 89 -12.75 -5.54 2.41
CA LEU A 89 -13.52 -4.76 3.37
C LEU A 89 -14.90 -4.49 2.80
N ASP A 90 -15.94 -4.86 3.55
CA ASP A 90 -17.29 -4.38 3.30
C ASP A 90 -17.44 -2.99 3.93
N LEU A 91 -17.45 -1.95 3.10
CA LEU A 91 -17.53 -0.55 3.56
C LEU A 91 -18.89 -0.20 4.19
N ARG A 92 -19.92 -1.03 4.00
CA ARG A 92 -21.27 -0.80 4.54
C ARG A 92 -21.55 -1.58 5.81
N ASP A 93 -20.89 -2.74 5.95
CA ASP A 93 -20.97 -3.54 7.16
C ASP A 93 -19.59 -3.60 7.86
N PRO A 94 -19.27 -2.58 8.67
CA PRO A 94 -18.02 -2.57 9.43
C PRO A 94 -17.99 -3.62 10.56
N SER A 95 -19.13 -4.25 10.87
CA SER A 95 -19.17 -5.36 11.83
C SER A 95 -18.77 -6.69 11.19
N ARG A 96 -18.80 -6.79 9.86
CA ARG A 96 -18.33 -7.96 9.13
C ARG A 96 -16.82 -8.06 9.21
N ARG A 97 -16.36 -9.28 9.50
CA ARG A 97 -14.94 -9.64 9.45
C ARG A 97 -14.41 -9.41 8.03
N LEU A 98 -13.17 -8.92 7.96
CA LEU A 98 -12.44 -8.80 6.70
C LEU A 98 -12.47 -10.13 5.94
N GLY A 99 -12.91 -10.07 4.69
CA GLY A 99 -12.88 -11.22 3.78
C GLY A 99 -11.45 -11.50 3.31
N VAL A 100 -11.16 -12.76 2.99
CA VAL A 100 -9.90 -13.15 2.36
C VAL A 100 -10.23 -13.89 1.08
N GLU A 101 -9.77 -13.38 -0.05
CA GLU A 101 -9.97 -14.01 -1.36
C GLU A 101 -8.64 -14.29 -2.03
N ALA A 102 -8.55 -15.36 -2.82
CA ALA A 102 -7.36 -15.61 -3.64
C ALA A 102 -7.14 -14.48 -4.66
N LEU A 103 -5.87 -14.15 -4.88
CA LEU A 103 -5.40 -13.14 -5.79
C LEU A 103 -4.86 -13.81 -7.06
N ASP A 104 -5.27 -13.31 -8.22
CA ASP A 104 -4.65 -13.70 -9.49
C ASP A 104 -3.18 -13.25 -9.52
N ALA A 105 -2.28 -14.18 -9.83
CA ALA A 105 -0.84 -14.05 -9.60
C ALA A 105 -0.12 -12.96 -10.42
N ASP A 106 -0.81 -12.32 -11.38
CA ASP A 106 -0.18 -11.44 -12.38
C ASP A 106 -0.63 -9.97 -12.27
N LEU A 107 -0.94 -9.51 -11.05
CA LEU A 107 -1.48 -8.17 -10.84
C LEU A 107 -0.38 -7.09 -10.87
N VAL A 108 -0.01 -6.66 -12.07
CA VAL A 108 0.87 -5.51 -12.31
C VAL A 108 0.04 -4.25 -12.51
N PHE A 109 0.10 -3.33 -11.54
CA PHE A 109 -0.55 -2.03 -11.63
C PHE A 109 0.50 -0.96 -11.97
N GLY A 110 0.56 -0.57 -13.25
CA GLY A 110 1.54 0.40 -13.75
C GLY A 110 1.20 1.85 -13.37
N GLU A 111 2.23 2.70 -13.36
CA GLU A 111 2.15 4.12 -12.98
C GLU A 111 1.10 4.90 -13.79
N GLU A 112 1.00 4.66 -15.09
CA GLU A 112 0.03 5.33 -15.96
C GLU A 112 -1.43 5.05 -15.55
N ARG A 113 -1.71 3.82 -15.07
CA ARG A 113 -3.06 3.50 -14.55
C ARG A 113 -3.33 4.19 -13.23
N VAL A 114 -2.31 4.36 -12.36
CA VAL A 114 -2.43 5.14 -11.12
C VAL A 114 -2.77 6.60 -11.45
N LYS A 115 -2.05 7.21 -12.40
CA LYS A 115 -2.31 8.58 -12.87
C LYS A 115 -3.72 8.71 -13.43
N GLN A 116 -4.13 7.80 -14.32
CA GLN A 116 -5.47 7.83 -14.90
C GLN A 116 -6.57 7.68 -13.83
N LEU A 117 -6.38 6.78 -12.86
CA LEU A 117 -7.30 6.59 -11.75
C LEU A 117 -7.40 7.87 -10.91
N PHE A 118 -6.26 8.46 -10.56
CA PHE A 118 -6.19 9.72 -9.82
C PHE A 118 -6.96 10.82 -10.54
N TRP A 119 -6.63 11.08 -11.82
CA TRP A 119 -7.30 12.08 -12.65
C TRP A 119 -8.80 11.87 -12.74
N THR A 120 -9.23 10.63 -12.92
CA THR A 120 -10.64 10.28 -13.03
C THR A 120 -11.39 10.58 -11.73
N LEU A 121 -10.82 10.18 -10.58
CA LEU A 121 -11.41 10.45 -9.27
C LEU A 121 -11.40 11.94 -8.92
N SER A 122 -10.36 12.69 -9.29
CA SER A 122 -10.32 14.15 -9.16
C SER A 122 -11.45 14.83 -9.95
N ARG A 123 -11.66 14.43 -11.22
CA ARG A 123 -12.75 14.98 -12.06
C ARG A 123 -14.15 14.69 -11.50
N LEU A 124 -14.29 13.57 -10.79
CA LEU A 124 -15.52 13.18 -10.10
C LEU A 124 -15.66 13.83 -8.71
N GLY A 125 -14.65 14.59 -8.25
CA GLY A 125 -14.66 15.29 -6.97
C GLY A 125 -14.31 14.43 -5.75
N TYR A 126 -13.81 13.20 -5.93
CA TYR A 126 -13.46 12.30 -4.82
C TYR A 126 -12.10 12.61 -4.18
N LEU A 127 -11.27 13.38 -4.87
CA LEU A 127 -10.02 13.96 -4.36
C LEU A 127 -10.23 15.46 -4.14
N SER A 128 -9.68 16.02 -3.05
CA SER A 128 -9.79 17.44 -2.74
C SER A 128 -9.26 18.29 -3.90
N SER A 129 -9.96 19.39 -4.20
CA SER A 129 -9.54 20.36 -5.23
C SER A 129 -8.20 21.02 -4.93
N GLU A 130 -7.76 20.97 -3.68
CA GLU A 130 -6.47 21.51 -3.24
C GLU A 130 -5.28 20.65 -3.65
N VAL A 131 -5.51 19.39 -4.05
CA VAL A 131 -4.47 18.54 -4.62
C VAL A 131 -4.58 18.64 -6.14
N PRO A 132 -3.81 19.54 -6.79
CA PRO A 132 -3.84 19.64 -8.23
C PRO A 132 -3.45 18.29 -8.81
N PRO A 133 -4.20 17.79 -9.79
CA PRO A 133 -3.85 16.55 -10.42
C PRO A 133 -2.48 16.67 -11.10
N PRO A 134 -1.63 15.63 -10.98
CA PRO A 134 -0.31 15.64 -11.61
C PRO A 134 -0.47 15.86 -13.11
N SER A 135 0.21 16.84 -13.70
CA SER A 135 0.26 16.96 -15.18
C SER A 135 0.56 15.59 -15.80
N PRO A 136 -0.06 15.19 -16.93
CA PRO A 136 0.18 13.88 -17.55
C PRO A 136 1.68 13.56 -17.70
N ASP A 137 2.46 14.59 -18.00
CA ASP A 137 3.91 14.53 -18.23
C ASP A 137 4.73 14.85 -16.97
N ALA A 138 4.11 15.31 -15.88
CA ALA A 138 4.82 15.55 -14.63
C ALA A 138 4.98 14.25 -13.84
N PRO A 139 6.15 14.03 -13.20
CA PRO A 139 6.25 13.01 -12.16
C PRO A 139 5.20 13.29 -11.08
N LEU A 140 4.65 12.23 -10.48
CA LEU A 140 3.71 12.36 -9.36
C LEU A 140 4.30 13.35 -8.33
N PRO A 141 3.52 14.33 -7.83
CA PRO A 141 4.03 15.38 -6.96
C PRO A 141 4.82 14.79 -5.80
N GLY A 142 5.93 15.44 -5.45
CA GLY A 142 6.96 15.00 -4.49
C GLY A 142 6.51 14.82 -3.04
N LEU A 143 5.23 14.60 -2.80
CA LEU A 143 4.73 13.96 -1.59
C LEU A 143 5.41 12.57 -1.46
N PRO A 144 5.74 12.12 -0.24
CA PRO A 144 6.24 10.78 -0.02
C PRO A 144 5.32 9.78 -0.74
N ALA A 145 5.87 8.82 -1.48
CA ALA A 145 5.09 7.87 -2.27
C ALA A 145 3.97 7.16 -1.46
N SER A 146 4.18 7.01 -0.14
CA SER A 146 3.18 6.50 0.80
C SER A 146 1.98 7.42 1.00
N PHE A 147 2.16 8.74 1.05
CA PHE A 147 1.08 9.71 1.28
C PHE A 147 0.10 9.76 0.10
N ASN A 148 0.61 9.71 -1.13
CA ASN A 148 -0.23 9.65 -2.34
C ASN A 148 -1.10 8.37 -2.39
N ALA A 149 -0.60 7.25 -1.87
CA ALA A 149 -1.33 5.98 -1.87
C ALA A 149 -2.54 6.00 -0.93
N PHE A 150 -2.42 6.60 0.26
CA PHE A 150 -3.56 6.69 1.20
C PHE A 150 -4.62 7.69 0.74
N LEU A 151 -4.22 8.82 0.16
CA LEU A 151 -5.16 9.77 -0.46
C LEU A 151 -5.95 9.11 -1.60
N LEU A 152 -5.25 8.39 -2.48
CA LEU A 152 -5.90 7.66 -3.57
C LEU A 152 -6.80 6.55 -3.05
N PHE A 153 -6.37 5.82 -2.02
CA PHE A 153 -7.20 4.82 -1.35
C PHE A 153 -8.49 5.45 -0.80
N ALA A 154 -8.39 6.58 -0.10
CA ALA A 154 -9.56 7.26 0.47
C ALA A 154 -10.55 7.67 -0.63
N ALA A 155 -10.06 8.20 -1.75
CA ALA A 155 -10.91 8.53 -2.90
C ALA A 155 -11.59 7.28 -3.49
N VAL A 156 -10.85 6.18 -3.63
CA VAL A 156 -11.42 4.89 -4.09
C VAL A 156 -12.46 4.36 -3.11
N ALA A 157 -12.20 4.41 -1.80
CA ALA A 157 -13.13 3.94 -0.79
C ALA A 157 -14.43 4.74 -0.79
N ARG A 158 -14.35 6.07 -0.87
CA ARG A 158 -15.52 6.93 -1.06
C ARG A 158 -16.29 6.57 -2.33
N PHE A 159 -15.58 6.33 -3.44
CA PHE A 159 -16.19 5.92 -4.70
C PHE A 159 -16.94 4.59 -4.57
N TYR A 160 -16.33 3.56 -3.99
CA TYR A 160 -16.99 2.26 -3.76
C TYR A 160 -18.23 2.40 -2.88
N PHE A 161 -18.13 3.18 -1.81
CA PHE A 161 -19.24 3.40 -0.88
C PHE A 161 -20.41 4.13 -1.53
N VAL A 162 -20.14 5.24 -2.22
CA VAL A 162 -21.17 6.03 -2.91
C VAL A 162 -21.84 5.21 -3.99
N HIS A 163 -21.12 4.34 -4.70
CA HIS A 163 -21.65 3.57 -5.84
C HIS A 163 -22.12 2.16 -5.52
N ASP A 164 -22.03 1.72 -4.27
CA ASP A 164 -22.43 0.38 -3.84
C ASP A 164 -21.75 -0.74 -4.65
N LEU A 165 -20.44 -0.63 -4.84
CA LEU A 165 -19.68 -1.54 -5.71
C LEU A 165 -19.32 -2.88 -5.05
N GLY A 166 -19.84 -3.13 -3.85
CA GLY A 166 -19.51 -4.29 -3.02
C GLY A 166 -18.19 -4.13 -2.25
N PRO A 167 -17.59 -5.25 -1.81
CA PRO A 167 -16.37 -5.23 -1.02
C PRO A 167 -15.19 -4.59 -1.75
N LEU A 168 -14.42 -3.78 -1.02
CA LEU A 168 -13.21 -3.14 -1.51
C LEU A 168 -11.98 -3.93 -1.05
N PRO A 169 -11.03 -4.28 -1.94
CA PRO A 169 -9.74 -4.78 -1.51
C PRO A 169 -8.97 -3.69 -0.78
N ILE A 170 -8.42 -3.99 0.39
CA ILE A 170 -7.63 -3.04 1.19
C ILE A 170 -6.15 -3.43 1.26
N ASP A 171 -5.81 -4.67 0.91
CA ASP A 171 -4.43 -5.14 0.80
C ASP A 171 -4.33 -6.27 -0.25
N PRO A 172 -3.28 -6.28 -1.09
CA PRO A 172 -2.35 -5.16 -1.31
C PRO A 172 -3.04 -3.99 -2.03
N LEU A 173 -2.61 -2.75 -1.80
CA LEU A 173 -3.23 -1.55 -2.40
C LEU A 173 -3.24 -1.54 -3.93
N THR A 174 -2.31 -2.25 -4.56
CA THR A 174 -2.31 -2.46 -6.02
C THR A 174 -3.62 -3.09 -6.50
N CYS A 175 -4.20 -4.02 -5.73
CA CYS A 175 -5.49 -4.64 -6.03
C CYS A 175 -6.64 -3.66 -5.90
N THR A 176 -6.61 -2.81 -4.87
CA THR A 176 -7.56 -1.73 -4.66
C THR A 176 -7.65 -0.85 -5.91
N PHE A 177 -6.49 -0.37 -6.37
CA PHE A 177 -6.42 0.57 -7.48
C PHE A 177 -6.74 -0.08 -8.81
N GLU A 178 -6.30 -1.32 -9.01
CA GLU A 178 -6.59 -2.07 -10.23
C GLU A 178 -8.08 -2.36 -10.39
N GLN A 179 -8.74 -2.82 -9.32
CA GLN A 179 -10.18 -3.05 -9.37
C GLN A 179 -10.95 -1.75 -9.54
N ALA A 180 -10.56 -0.68 -8.83
CA ALA A 180 -11.18 0.62 -9.01
C ALA A 180 -11.03 1.13 -10.46
N SER A 181 -9.86 0.98 -11.06
CA SER A 181 -9.59 1.32 -12.45
C SER A 181 -10.45 0.51 -13.43
N ARG A 182 -10.59 -0.81 -13.22
CA ARG A 182 -11.50 -1.67 -14.00
C ARG A 182 -12.95 -1.22 -13.86
N ARG A 183 -13.41 -0.95 -12.63
CA ARG A 183 -14.78 -0.49 -12.37
C ARG A 183 -15.05 0.84 -13.06
N LEU A 184 -14.18 1.84 -12.93
CA LEU A 184 -14.34 3.14 -13.57
C LEU A 184 -14.36 3.04 -15.10
N SER A 185 -13.48 2.21 -15.68
CA SER A 185 -13.39 2.00 -17.13
C SER A 185 -14.57 1.23 -17.71
N SER A 186 -15.37 0.54 -16.88
CA SER A 186 -16.51 -0.27 -17.35
C SER A 186 -17.70 0.56 -17.85
N LYS A 187 -17.74 1.86 -17.58
CA LYS A 187 -18.82 2.78 -17.97
C LYS A 187 -18.24 4.12 -18.40
N ALA A 188 -18.98 4.86 -19.21
CA ALA A 188 -18.61 6.22 -19.57
C ALA A 188 -18.58 7.13 -18.32
N LEU A 189 -17.68 8.12 -18.31
CA LEU A 189 -17.44 8.97 -17.13
C LEU A 189 -18.70 9.65 -16.59
N HIS A 190 -19.58 10.11 -17.48
CA HIS A 190 -20.82 10.80 -17.12
C HIS A 190 -21.86 9.88 -16.45
N ALA A 191 -21.70 8.57 -16.53
CA ALA A 191 -22.55 7.62 -15.81
C ALA A 191 -22.21 7.55 -14.31
N TRP A 192 -21.06 8.08 -13.90
CA TRP A 192 -20.66 8.14 -12.50
C TRP A 192 -21.12 9.45 -11.86
N ARG A 193 -21.82 9.31 -10.73
CA ARG A 193 -22.15 10.40 -9.81
C ARG A 193 -20.88 11.07 -9.29
N ARG A 194 -20.93 12.39 -9.19
CA ARG A 194 -19.92 13.17 -8.46
C ARG A 194 -19.98 12.86 -6.96
N TYR A 195 -18.85 13.03 -6.28
CA TYR A 195 -18.77 12.88 -4.84
C TYR A 195 -19.72 13.86 -4.14
N PRO A 196 -20.66 13.38 -3.29
CA PRO A 196 -21.62 14.23 -2.61
C PRO A 196 -21.02 15.04 -1.44
N GLY A 197 -19.74 14.86 -1.10
CA GLY A 197 -19.13 15.47 0.08
C GLY A 197 -19.42 14.70 1.37
N GLY A 198 -18.81 15.16 2.47
CA GLY A 198 -19.14 14.74 3.84
C GLY A 198 -18.85 13.29 4.21
N LEU A 199 -17.95 12.60 3.51
CA LEU A 199 -17.44 11.27 3.89
C LEU A 199 -15.96 11.35 4.29
N VAL A 200 -15.68 10.91 5.51
CA VAL A 200 -14.34 10.78 6.07
C VAL A 200 -13.95 9.31 6.04
N VAL A 201 -12.78 9.02 5.47
CA VAL A 201 -12.20 7.68 5.45
C VAL A 201 -11.16 7.61 6.55
N VAL A 202 -11.38 6.73 7.52
CA VAL A 202 -10.45 6.53 8.63
C VAL A 202 -9.66 5.26 8.36
N TRP A 203 -8.33 5.36 8.41
CA TRP A 203 -7.44 4.21 8.36
C TRP A 203 -6.85 3.98 9.76
N PRO A 204 -7.44 3.09 10.57
CA PRO A 204 -6.96 2.88 11.92
C PRO A 204 -5.60 2.17 11.88
N TRP A 205 -4.72 2.53 12.81
CA TRP A 205 -3.40 1.96 12.92
C TRP A 205 -3.19 1.34 14.29
N ARG A 206 -2.82 0.05 14.31
CA ARG A 206 -2.43 -0.65 15.53
C ARG A 206 -1.23 -1.54 15.25
N TRP A 207 -0.33 -1.64 16.22
CA TRP A 207 0.75 -2.63 16.15
C TRP A 207 0.19 -4.04 16.15
N ALA A 208 0.44 -4.77 15.06
CA ALA A 208 -0.04 -6.13 14.93
C ALA A 208 0.62 -7.09 15.92
N SER A 209 -0.18 -7.98 16.53
CA SER A 209 0.35 -9.03 17.39
C SER A 209 1.19 -10.03 16.60
N ASN A 210 2.07 -10.79 17.27
CA ASN A 210 2.87 -11.83 16.62
C ASN A 210 2.02 -12.92 15.95
N ARG A 211 0.79 -13.14 16.43
CA ARG A 211 -0.17 -14.04 15.77
C ARG A 211 -0.63 -13.46 14.44
N ILE A 212 -1.05 -12.20 14.41
CA ILE A 212 -1.52 -11.52 13.18
C ILE A 212 -0.38 -11.39 12.17
N ARG A 213 0.82 -10.96 12.61
CA ARG A 213 2.00 -10.84 11.73
C ARG A 213 2.40 -12.17 11.06
N ARG A 214 2.20 -13.29 11.75
CA ARG A 214 2.46 -14.63 11.17
C ARG A 214 1.46 -14.99 10.08
N LEU A 215 0.21 -14.53 10.22
CA LEU A 215 -0.88 -14.83 9.30
C LEU A 215 -0.93 -13.90 8.10
N TYR A 216 -0.61 -12.61 8.28
CA TYR A 216 -0.81 -11.57 7.26
C TYR A 216 0.49 -10.85 6.84
N GLY A 217 1.64 -11.31 7.33
CA GLY A 217 2.96 -10.76 7.01
C GLY A 217 3.54 -9.84 8.09
N LYS A 218 4.87 -9.70 8.14
CA LYS A 218 5.52 -8.84 9.15
C LYS A 218 5.40 -7.38 8.71
N SER A 219 4.69 -6.57 9.51
CA SER A 219 4.56 -5.12 9.30
C SER A 219 3.91 -4.70 7.98
N THR A 220 2.97 -5.51 7.47
CA THR A 220 2.20 -5.22 6.25
C THR A 220 0.98 -4.35 6.56
N SER A 221 0.50 -3.59 5.57
CA SER A 221 -0.76 -2.83 5.66
C SER A 221 -1.91 -3.74 6.07
N ALA A 222 -1.95 -4.96 5.51
CA ALA A 222 -2.85 -6.04 5.95
C ALA A 222 -2.82 -6.31 7.45
N SER A 223 -1.63 -6.52 8.03
CA SER A 223 -1.50 -6.84 9.45
C SER A 223 -1.99 -5.70 10.34
N HIS A 224 -1.70 -4.46 9.95
CA HIS A 224 -2.19 -3.28 10.67
C HIS A 224 -3.70 -3.13 10.56
N ALA A 225 -4.25 -3.27 9.34
CA ALA A 225 -5.68 -3.24 9.11
C ALA A 225 -6.41 -4.32 9.94
N VAL A 226 -5.99 -5.58 9.86
CA VAL A 226 -6.61 -6.68 10.63
C VAL A 226 -6.53 -6.43 12.14
N SER A 227 -5.42 -5.88 12.63
CA SER A 227 -5.25 -5.62 14.07
C SER A 227 -6.11 -4.46 14.57
N ALA A 228 -6.43 -3.52 13.70
CA ALA A 228 -7.14 -2.30 14.02
C ALA A 228 -8.61 -2.30 13.55
N GLY A 229 -9.11 -3.44 13.04
CA GLY A 229 -10.47 -3.57 12.52
C GLY A 229 -10.68 -3.14 11.06
N GLY A 230 -9.63 -2.67 10.39
CA GLY A 230 -9.64 -2.23 8.99
C GLY A 230 -10.14 -0.79 8.82
N PRO A 231 -9.93 -0.20 7.63
CA PRO A 231 -10.44 1.14 7.35
C PRO A 231 -11.97 1.16 7.42
N PHE A 232 -12.54 2.34 7.69
CA PHE A 232 -13.98 2.52 7.70
C PHE A 232 -14.35 3.93 7.24
N ILE A 233 -15.63 4.11 6.90
CA ILE A 233 -16.16 5.40 6.44
C ILE A 233 -17.18 5.90 7.45
N VAL A 234 -17.07 7.19 7.79
CA VAL A 234 -18.02 7.92 8.63
C VAL A 234 -18.47 9.17 7.90
N ARG A 235 -19.66 9.68 8.25
CA ARG A 235 -20.15 10.95 7.72
C ARG A 235 -19.63 12.10 8.56
N ASP A 236 -19.13 13.14 7.90
CA ASP A 236 -18.85 14.41 8.56
C ASP A 236 -20.17 14.97 9.12
N SER A 237 -20.22 15.06 10.44
CA SER A 237 -21.38 15.47 11.22
C SER A 237 -20.90 15.97 12.58
N ALA A 238 -21.81 16.50 13.40
CA ALA A 238 -21.49 16.88 14.79
C ALA A 238 -20.94 15.69 15.60
N GLU A 239 -21.35 14.47 15.25
CA GLU A 239 -20.97 13.23 15.90
C GLU A 239 -19.72 12.57 15.30
N LEU A 240 -18.97 13.26 14.42
CA LEU A 240 -17.82 12.67 13.73
C LEU A 240 -16.77 12.11 14.71
N VAL A 241 -16.33 12.94 15.65
CA VAL A 241 -15.32 12.55 16.66
C VAL A 241 -15.81 11.38 17.52
N PRO A 242 -17.00 11.44 18.17
CA PRO A 242 -17.47 10.31 18.99
C PRO A 242 -17.69 9.04 18.17
N GLN A 243 -18.17 9.11 16.92
CA GLN A 243 -18.27 7.92 16.06
C GLN A 243 -16.92 7.28 15.77
N ILE A 244 -15.88 8.09 15.52
CA ILE A 244 -14.52 7.59 15.29
C ILE A 244 -13.96 6.98 16.56
N LEU A 245 -14.05 7.68 17.70
CA LEU A 245 -13.53 7.17 18.98
C LEU A 245 -14.25 5.90 19.44
N ALA A 246 -15.57 5.80 19.22
CA ALA A 246 -16.34 4.57 19.44
C ALA A 246 -15.78 3.41 18.62
N ARG A 247 -15.55 3.63 17.32
CA ARG A 247 -15.01 2.61 16.40
C ARG A 247 -13.58 2.19 16.73
N LEU A 248 -12.81 3.08 17.31
CA LEU A 248 -11.45 2.83 17.76
C LEU A 248 -11.39 2.24 19.18
N ASP A 249 -12.53 1.96 19.80
CA ASP A 249 -12.66 1.39 21.15
C ASP A 249 -12.11 2.28 22.27
N TYR A 250 -12.12 3.61 22.07
CA TYR A 250 -11.72 4.59 23.10
C TYR A 250 -12.85 4.90 24.10
N LEU A 251 -14.12 4.63 23.74
CA LEU A 251 -15.28 4.83 24.62
C LEU A 251 -15.51 3.64 25.58
N GLY A 252 -14.98 2.45 25.25
CA GLY A 252 -15.19 1.22 26.02
C GLY A 252 -16.68 0.81 26.12
N GLU A 253 -17.01 -0.01 27.12
CA GLU A 253 -18.38 -0.49 27.40
C GLU A 253 -19.27 0.56 28.10
N ARG A 254 -18.72 1.72 28.47
CA ARG A 254 -19.44 2.74 29.22
C ARG A 254 -19.93 3.83 28.27
N ASP A 255 -21.24 4.08 28.25
CA ASP A 255 -21.89 5.24 27.59
C ASP A 255 -21.47 6.60 28.19
N ALA A 256 -20.39 6.66 28.96
CA ALA A 256 -20.04 7.79 29.81
C ALA A 256 -18.73 8.46 29.37
N LEU A 257 -18.89 9.75 29.03
CA LEU A 257 -17.91 10.84 28.95
C LEU A 257 -17.03 10.91 27.70
N HIS A 258 -17.62 11.49 26.65
CA HIS A 258 -16.95 12.08 25.48
C HIS A 258 -15.66 12.86 25.80
N PRO A 259 -15.51 13.60 26.92
CA PRO A 259 -14.26 14.28 27.25
C PRO A 259 -13.10 13.31 27.57
N GLU A 260 -13.36 12.24 28.33
CA GLU A 260 -12.32 11.31 28.79
C GLU A 260 -11.73 10.51 27.61
N ALA A 261 -12.56 10.11 26.65
CA ALA A 261 -12.09 9.41 25.45
C ALA A 261 -11.26 10.32 24.53
N VAL A 262 -11.60 11.61 24.44
CA VAL A 262 -10.79 12.61 23.72
C VAL A 262 -9.44 12.77 24.43
N ASP A 263 -9.44 12.90 25.76
CA ASP A 263 -8.22 13.01 26.55
C ASP A 263 -7.31 11.78 26.38
N LEU A 264 -7.88 10.58 26.47
CA LEU A 264 -7.16 9.32 26.26
C LEU A 264 -6.62 9.22 24.82
N PHE A 265 -7.37 9.67 23.82
CA PHE A 265 -6.90 9.72 22.45
C PHE A 265 -5.69 10.64 22.30
N PHE A 266 -5.72 11.84 22.88
CA PHE A 266 -4.57 12.74 22.88
C PHE A 266 -3.37 12.15 23.63
N GLU A 267 -3.59 11.51 24.77
CA GLU A 267 -2.53 10.89 25.57
C GLU A 267 -1.82 9.76 24.80
N LEU A 268 -2.59 8.84 24.20
CA LEU A 268 -2.02 7.71 23.47
C LEU A 268 -1.42 8.10 22.11
N ASN A 269 -1.78 9.26 21.56
CA ASN A 269 -1.35 9.71 20.24
C ASN A 269 -0.59 11.05 20.26
N GLU A 270 -0.04 11.47 21.41
CA GLU A 270 0.60 12.78 21.58
C GLU A 270 1.69 13.04 20.52
N LYS A 271 2.61 12.09 20.33
CA LYS A 271 3.72 12.24 19.37
C LYS A 271 3.24 12.34 17.91
N PRO A 272 2.39 11.42 17.41
CA PRO A 272 1.81 11.57 16.07
C PRO A 272 1.02 12.87 15.87
N LEU A 273 0.21 13.29 16.85
CA LEU A 273 -0.60 14.49 16.76
C LEU A 273 0.27 15.75 16.73
N ALA A 274 1.32 15.81 17.56
CA ALA A 274 2.28 16.90 17.56
C ALA A 274 3.01 17.02 16.20
N ALA A 275 3.36 15.90 15.57
CA ALA A 275 3.96 15.89 14.23
C ALA A 275 3.01 16.44 13.13
N LEU A 276 1.70 16.40 13.39
CA LEU A 276 0.66 16.97 12.52
C LEU A 276 0.25 18.39 12.93
N GLY A 277 0.92 19.00 13.91
CA GLY A 277 0.59 20.34 14.41
C GLY A 277 -0.70 20.38 15.26
N VAL A 278 -1.21 19.22 15.68
CA VAL A 278 -2.39 19.10 16.54
C VAL A 278 -1.93 18.96 17.99
N ALA A 279 -2.03 20.05 18.74
CA ALA A 279 -1.67 20.08 20.17
C ALA A 279 -2.92 20.02 21.04
N ARG A 280 -2.80 19.35 22.20
CA ARG A 280 -3.82 19.35 23.25
C ARG A 280 -4.05 20.76 23.76
N ARG A 281 -5.31 21.15 23.87
CA ARG A 281 -5.78 22.48 24.30
C ARG A 281 -6.33 22.37 25.72
N ARG A 282 -6.53 23.53 26.37
CA ARG A 282 -7.02 23.58 27.77
C ARG A 282 -8.52 23.27 27.93
N SER A 283 -9.21 22.89 26.85
CA SER A 283 -10.67 22.68 26.86
C SER A 283 -11.06 21.53 25.93
N ALA A 284 -11.86 20.60 26.44
CA ALA A 284 -12.37 19.45 25.69
C ALA A 284 -13.13 19.84 24.41
N ALA A 285 -13.85 20.97 24.42
CA ALA A 285 -14.54 21.48 23.22
C ALA A 285 -13.56 21.97 22.14
N ALA A 286 -12.42 22.53 22.55
CA ALA A 286 -11.38 22.97 21.63
C ALA A 286 -10.61 21.77 21.06
N ASP A 287 -10.37 20.74 21.88
CA ASP A 287 -9.76 19.48 21.46
C ASP A 287 -10.66 18.70 20.50
N ALA A 288 -11.95 18.59 20.79
CA ALA A 288 -12.92 17.97 19.88
C ALA A 288 -12.99 18.71 18.53
N ARG A 289 -12.89 20.05 18.53
CA ARG A 289 -12.81 20.83 17.30
C ARG A 289 -11.53 20.55 16.53
N ALA A 290 -10.38 20.52 17.20
CA ALA A 290 -9.10 20.21 16.57
C ALA A 290 -9.08 18.79 15.98
N LEU A 291 -9.65 17.81 16.67
CA LEU A 291 -9.80 16.44 16.14
C LEU A 291 -10.77 16.40 14.94
N ARG A 292 -11.86 17.17 14.97
CA ARG A 292 -12.76 17.27 13.83
C ARG A 292 -12.06 17.84 12.60
N GLU A 293 -11.29 18.91 12.77
CA GLU A 293 -10.48 19.51 11.71
C GLU A 293 -9.41 18.53 11.19
N LEU A 294 -8.80 17.74 12.07
CA LEU A 294 -7.84 16.70 11.69
C LEU A 294 -8.48 15.55 10.89
N PHE A 295 -9.70 15.15 11.25
CA PHE A 295 -10.39 14.03 10.60
C PHE A 295 -11.06 14.41 9.28
N ALA A 296 -11.48 15.67 9.11
CA ALA A 296 -12.13 16.16 7.90
C ALA A 296 -11.15 16.22 6.70
#